data_AF-A0A6M8VES9-F1
#
_entry.id   AF-A0A6M8VES9-F1
#
_cell.length_a   1.000
_cell.length_b   1.000
_cell.length_c   1.000
_cell.angle_alpha   90.00
_cell.angle_beta   90.00
_cell.angle_gamma   90.00
#
_symmetry.space_group_name_H-M   'P 1'
#
loop_
_entity.id
_entity.type
_entity.pdbx_description
1 polymer ?
#
loop_
_entity_poly.entity_id
_entity_poly.type
_entity_poly.pdbx_seq_one_letter_code
_entity_poly.pdbx_strand_id
1 'polypeptide(L)'
;MRKIFLTISILILVFNYQIFPQQFSEGSPEWLIDMFFNKDSFPGKTNYFFGEMVEESDQKTIGEELNGKGGILFHQLIATNSNCVFAVEVQSENKTIDFYAYLVKMESNWKLMAIRRFFLPEFIYTVLDSLQKIQNLPANDSAFLLSLQLFTKSDRELRNYLSVNQQKFQELISLFANNEKDKADIALAEVGCTAIYNDKKYPGCTFIQILQFKNMEAGFIHAADSAFLPAISLDEFIYIEEVVPEWFVFRVM
;
A
#
# COMPACT_ATOMS: atom_id res chain seq x y z
N MET A 1 28.31 64.99 -8.62
CA MET A 1 28.30 63.54 -8.32
C MET A 1 27.47 63.30 -7.07
N ARG A 2 26.18 62.95 -7.22
CA ARG A 2 25.28 62.56 -6.13
C ARG A 2 24.89 61.10 -6.37
N LYS A 3 25.36 60.20 -5.50
CA LYS A 3 24.97 58.78 -5.51
C LYS A 3 23.64 58.66 -4.76
N ILE A 4 22.60 58.22 -5.46
CA ILE A 4 21.31 57.83 -4.90
C ILE A 4 21.48 56.40 -4.39
N PHE A 5 21.36 56.20 -3.08
CA PHE A 5 21.25 54.87 -2.49
C PHE A 5 19.80 54.41 -2.63
N LEU A 6 19.58 53.38 -3.45
CA LEU A 6 18.30 52.70 -3.59
C LEU A 6 18.24 51.61 -2.51
N THR A 7 17.51 51.85 -1.42
CA THR A 7 17.26 50.84 -0.40
C THR A 7 16.17 49.91 -0.90
N ILE A 8 16.55 48.72 -1.37
CA ILE A 8 15.61 47.66 -1.74
C ILE A 8 15.15 46.99 -0.44
N SER A 9 13.95 47.32 0.01
CA SER A 9 13.27 46.57 1.07
C SER A 9 12.69 45.29 0.47
N ILE A 10 13.30 44.16 0.80
CA ILE A 10 12.79 42.82 0.46
C ILE A 10 11.59 42.54 1.37
N LEU A 11 10.39 42.58 0.79
CA LEU A 11 9.15 42.17 1.44
C LEU A 11 9.10 40.63 1.38
N ILE A 12 9.45 39.95 2.48
CA ILE A 12 9.25 38.50 2.61
C ILE A 12 7.75 38.27 2.83
N LEU A 13 7.05 37.88 1.76
CA LEU A 13 5.70 37.33 1.82
C LEU A 13 5.78 35.95 2.47
N VAL A 14 5.56 35.89 3.79
CA VAL A 14 5.30 34.64 4.49
C VAL A 14 3.90 34.19 4.09
N PHE A 15 3.81 33.31 3.09
CA PHE A 15 2.58 32.56 2.82
C PHE A 15 2.32 31.65 4.02
N ASN A 16 1.47 32.13 4.94
CA ASN A 16 0.81 31.26 5.90
C ASN A 16 -0.15 30.36 5.10
N TYR A 17 0.31 29.17 4.72
CA TYR A 17 -0.60 28.09 4.35
C TYR A 17 -1.42 27.76 5.61
N GLN A 18 -2.60 28.38 5.74
CA GLN A 18 -3.62 27.83 6.61
C GLN A 18 -3.99 26.48 6.02
N ILE A 19 -3.56 25.41 6.68
CA ILE A 19 -4.03 24.06 6.39
C ILE A 19 -5.51 24.06 6.76
N PHE A 20 -6.37 24.35 5.79
CA PHE A 20 -7.79 24.13 5.96
C PHE A 20 -7.98 22.62 6.16
N PRO A 21 -8.67 22.18 7.23
CA PRO A 21 -9.03 20.79 7.35
C PRO A 21 -9.86 20.40 6.12
N GLN A 22 -9.44 19.34 5.43
CA GLN A 22 -10.17 18.84 4.28
C GLN A 22 -11.56 18.41 4.74
N GLN A 23 -12.59 19.13 4.31
CA GLN A 23 -13.97 18.85 4.71
C GLN A 23 -14.63 17.99 3.64
N PHE A 24 -14.89 16.72 3.98
CA PHE A 24 -15.63 15.82 3.11
C PHE A 24 -17.14 15.96 3.35
N SER A 25 -17.93 15.73 2.30
CA SER A 25 -19.39 15.74 2.41
C SER A 25 -19.86 14.53 3.21
N GLU A 26 -20.77 14.72 4.17
CA GLU A 26 -21.29 13.61 4.98
C GLU A 26 -21.86 12.48 4.09
N GLY A 27 -21.53 11.23 4.43
CA GLY A 27 -21.93 10.05 3.66
C GLY A 27 -21.20 9.85 2.33
N SER A 28 -20.24 10.72 1.96
CA SER A 28 -19.32 10.45 0.84
C SER A 28 -18.31 9.35 1.19
N PRO A 29 -17.71 8.67 0.18
CA PRO A 29 -16.70 7.64 0.44
C PRO A 29 -15.53 8.14 1.29
N GLU A 30 -14.98 9.31 0.96
CA GLU A 30 -13.86 9.92 1.66
C GLU A 30 -14.23 10.32 3.09
N TRP A 31 -15.46 10.80 3.31
CA TRP A 31 -15.96 11.08 4.65
C TRP A 31 -16.03 9.81 5.50
N LEU A 32 -16.50 8.69 4.95
CA LEU A 32 -16.54 7.41 5.66
C LEU A 32 -15.13 6.93 6.08
N ILE A 33 -14.14 7.12 5.21
CA ILE A 33 -12.74 6.80 5.52
C ILE A 33 -12.22 7.73 6.63
N ASP A 34 -12.42 9.04 6.52
CA ASP A 34 -11.98 10.00 7.55
C ASP A 34 -12.65 9.73 8.91
N MET A 35 -13.95 9.43 8.92
CA MET A 35 -14.68 9.07 10.15
C MET A 35 -14.16 7.78 10.78
N PHE A 36 -13.91 6.73 9.99
CA PHE A 36 -13.49 5.43 10.51
C PHE A 36 -12.03 5.42 10.99
N PHE A 37 -11.12 6.10 10.28
CA PHE A 37 -9.68 6.01 10.55
C PHE A 37 -9.11 7.18 11.34
N ASN A 38 -9.74 8.36 11.29
CA ASN A 38 -9.11 9.60 11.77
C ASN A 38 -9.90 10.32 12.88
N LYS A 39 -11.21 10.16 12.99
CA LYS A 39 -12.00 10.84 14.03
C LYS A 39 -12.04 10.04 15.33
N ASP A 40 -12.10 10.74 16.45
CA ASP A 40 -12.26 10.17 17.79
C ASP A 40 -13.69 9.70 18.09
N SER A 41 -14.61 9.87 17.14
CA SER A 41 -16.00 9.41 17.22
C SER A 41 -16.59 9.23 15.82
N PHE A 42 -17.42 8.21 15.63
CA PHE A 42 -18.20 8.00 14.40
C PHE A 42 -19.72 7.99 14.70
N PRO A 43 -20.38 9.17 14.72
CA PRO A 43 -21.82 9.27 15.01
C PRO A 43 -22.67 8.46 14.05
N GLY A 44 -23.56 7.63 14.60
CA GLY A 44 -24.47 6.81 13.79
C GLY A 44 -23.78 5.77 12.90
N LYS A 45 -22.58 5.30 13.26
CA LYS A 45 -21.77 4.35 12.46
C LYS A 45 -22.55 3.16 11.88
N THR A 46 -23.53 2.62 12.61
CA THR A 46 -24.40 1.53 12.16
C THR A 46 -25.15 1.85 10.87
N ASN A 47 -25.52 3.11 10.64
CA ASN A 47 -26.19 3.54 9.41
C ASN A 47 -25.26 3.47 8.19
N TYR A 48 -23.95 3.53 8.43
CA TYR A 48 -22.91 3.59 7.42
C TYR A 48 -22.21 2.24 7.19
N PHE A 49 -22.56 1.21 7.96
CA PHE A 49 -21.99 -0.13 7.82
C PHE A 49 -22.89 -1.05 6.99
N PHE A 50 -22.25 -2.01 6.32
CA PHE A 50 -22.85 -3.10 5.56
C PHE A 50 -21.93 -4.32 5.60
N GLY A 51 -22.43 -5.50 5.22
CA GLY A 51 -21.64 -6.72 5.15
C GLY A 51 -21.00 -7.05 6.51
N GLU A 52 -19.71 -7.39 6.48
CA GLU A 52 -18.92 -7.74 7.67
C GLU A 52 -18.86 -6.60 8.69
N MET A 53 -18.89 -5.34 8.24
CA MET A 53 -18.83 -4.21 9.17
C MET A 53 -20.03 -4.12 10.11
N VAL A 54 -21.18 -4.73 9.76
CA VAL A 54 -22.35 -4.76 10.66
C VAL A 54 -22.03 -5.53 11.95
N GLU A 55 -21.25 -6.61 11.84
CA GLU A 55 -20.84 -7.44 12.98
C GLU A 55 -19.85 -6.69 13.89
N GLU A 56 -19.07 -5.78 13.30
CA GLU A 56 -18.10 -4.92 13.99
C GLU A 56 -18.72 -3.63 14.55
N SER A 57 -20.04 -3.46 14.45
CA SER A 57 -20.70 -2.20 14.79
C SER A 57 -20.58 -1.79 16.25
N ASP A 58 -20.35 -2.72 17.17
CA ASP A 58 -20.11 -2.41 18.59
C ASP A 58 -18.64 -2.14 18.92
N GLN A 59 -17.71 -2.49 18.02
CA GLN A 59 -16.28 -2.25 18.21
C GLN A 59 -15.90 -0.79 17.95
N LYS A 60 -14.81 -0.36 18.56
CA LYS A 60 -14.23 0.95 18.24
C LYS A 60 -13.71 0.95 16.81
N THR A 61 -13.89 2.07 16.13
CA THR A 61 -13.21 2.35 14.87
C THR A 61 -11.72 2.64 15.12
N ILE A 62 -10.90 2.59 14.07
CA ILE A 62 -9.45 2.86 14.21
C ILE A 62 -9.21 4.28 14.75
N GLY A 63 -9.98 5.27 14.29
CA GLY A 63 -9.88 6.64 14.79
C GLY A 63 -10.23 6.76 16.28
N GLU A 64 -11.27 6.04 16.73
CA GLU A 64 -11.69 5.98 18.14
C GLU A 64 -10.64 5.29 19.03
N GLU A 65 -9.99 4.22 18.55
CA GLU A 65 -8.89 3.56 19.27
C GLU A 65 -7.69 4.50 19.44
N LEU A 66 -7.38 5.28 18.41
CA LEU A 66 -6.30 6.26 18.41
C LEU A 66 -6.68 7.59 19.09
N ASN A 67 -7.93 7.76 19.54
CA ASN A 67 -8.48 9.02 20.05
C ASN A 67 -8.24 10.20 19.07
N GLY A 68 -8.35 9.94 17.76
CA GLY A 68 -8.08 10.90 16.69
C GLY A 68 -6.62 11.35 16.60
N LYS A 69 -5.68 10.63 17.22
CA LYS A 69 -4.25 10.95 17.25
C LYS A 69 -3.47 9.89 16.45
N GLY A 70 -3.50 10.01 15.13
CA GLY A 70 -2.71 9.21 14.19
C GLY A 70 -2.46 10.00 12.92
N GLY A 71 -1.34 9.74 12.25
CA GLY A 71 -1.11 10.26 10.91
C GLY A 71 -1.87 9.39 9.90
N ILE A 72 -2.99 9.88 9.39
CA ILE A 72 -3.82 9.13 8.43
C ILE A 72 -3.60 9.71 7.04
N LEU A 73 -3.18 8.85 6.10
CA LEU A 73 -3.13 9.16 4.67
C LEU A 73 -3.97 8.14 3.93
N PHE A 74 -4.75 8.57 2.95
CA PHE A 74 -5.50 7.63 2.13
C PHE A 74 -5.68 8.12 0.70
N HIS A 75 -5.83 7.19 -0.22
CA HIS A 75 -6.13 7.44 -1.62
C HIS A 75 -6.98 6.30 -2.20
N GLN A 76 -7.67 6.60 -3.30
CA GLN A 76 -8.55 5.65 -3.97
C GLN A 76 -7.75 4.70 -4.86
N LEU A 77 -8.04 3.40 -4.75
CA LEU A 77 -7.58 2.35 -5.66
C LEU A 77 -8.64 2.04 -6.73
N ILE A 78 -9.91 2.03 -6.32
CA ILE A 78 -11.07 1.83 -7.21
C ILE A 78 -12.05 2.97 -6.96
N ALA A 79 -12.54 3.57 -8.04
CA ALA A 79 -13.61 4.56 -8.02
C ALA A 79 -14.62 4.27 -9.13
N THR A 80 -15.73 3.62 -8.78
CA THR A 80 -16.85 3.37 -9.69
C THR A 80 -18.13 3.97 -9.10
N ASN A 81 -19.22 3.96 -9.88
CA ASN A 81 -20.51 4.49 -9.40
C ASN A 81 -21.13 3.67 -8.25
N SER A 82 -20.68 2.43 -8.04
CA SER A 82 -21.26 1.50 -7.06
C SER A 82 -20.26 0.95 -6.04
N ASN A 83 -18.95 1.03 -6.33
CA ASN A 83 -17.90 0.49 -5.47
C ASN A 83 -16.73 1.48 -5.40
N CYS A 84 -16.17 1.65 -4.19
CA CYS A 84 -14.92 2.34 -3.97
C CYS A 84 -14.01 1.48 -3.09
N VAL A 85 -12.71 1.49 -3.38
CA VAL A 85 -11.70 0.89 -2.51
C VAL A 85 -10.63 1.92 -2.22
N PHE A 86 -10.25 2.06 -0.96
CA PHE A 86 -9.20 2.96 -0.52
C PHE A 86 -8.03 2.18 0.07
N ALA A 87 -6.81 2.59 -0.29
CA ALA A 87 -5.62 2.29 0.52
C ALA A 87 -5.53 3.35 1.62
N VAL A 88 -5.34 2.91 2.86
CA VAL A 88 -5.27 3.78 4.04
C VAL A 88 -4.01 3.44 4.82
N GLU A 89 -3.12 4.41 4.93
CA GLU A 89 -1.90 4.34 5.73
C GLU A 89 -2.16 4.98 7.09
N VAL A 90 -1.97 4.21 8.17
CA VAL A 90 -2.10 4.66 9.55
C VAL A 90 -0.72 4.71 10.19
N GLN A 91 -0.26 5.91 10.51
CA GLN A 91 1.01 6.16 11.19
C GLN A 91 0.80 6.40 12.68
N SER A 92 1.52 5.61 13.49
CA SER A 92 1.68 5.80 14.93
C SER A 92 3.18 5.86 15.25
N GLU A 93 3.57 6.33 16.45
CA GLU A 93 4.93 6.73 16.82
C GLU A 93 6.06 5.78 16.37
N ASN A 94 5.80 4.46 16.29
CA ASN A 94 6.80 3.47 15.90
C ASN A 94 6.40 2.56 14.72
N LYS A 95 5.21 2.73 14.13
CA LYS A 95 4.69 1.78 13.11
C LYS A 95 3.81 2.47 12.09
N THR A 96 3.94 2.01 10.84
CA THR A 96 3.01 2.28 9.75
C THR A 96 2.20 1.01 9.50
N ILE A 97 0.88 1.15 9.35
CA ILE A 97 -0.02 0.03 9.08
C ILE A 97 -0.88 0.39 7.87
N ASP A 98 -0.88 -0.48 6.87
CA ASP A 98 -1.74 -0.35 5.69
C ASP A 98 -3.05 -1.11 5.88
N PHE A 99 -4.15 -0.44 5.56
CA PHE A 99 -5.51 -0.98 5.50
C PHE A 99 -6.11 -0.78 4.12
N TYR A 100 -7.06 -1.64 3.76
CA TYR A 100 -7.81 -1.54 2.52
C TYR A 100 -9.30 -1.51 2.85
N ALA A 101 -9.93 -0.38 2.56
CA ALA A 101 -11.31 -0.13 2.94
C ALA A 101 -12.23 -0.27 1.72
N TYR A 102 -13.20 -1.17 1.82
CA TYR A 102 -14.13 -1.50 0.75
C TYR A 102 -15.49 -0.86 1.01
N LEU A 103 -15.94 -0.06 0.06
CA LEU A 103 -17.19 0.67 0.13
C LEU A 103 -18.11 0.28 -1.03
N VAL A 104 -19.39 0.19 -0.73
CA VAL A 104 -20.45 -0.09 -1.71
C VAL A 104 -21.54 0.96 -1.62
N LYS A 105 -22.15 1.31 -2.75
CA LYS A 105 -23.30 2.21 -2.82
C LYS A 105 -24.59 1.42 -2.76
N MET A 106 -25.41 1.66 -1.74
CA MET A 106 -26.73 1.06 -1.53
C MET A 106 -27.81 2.13 -1.49
N GLU A 107 -28.83 2.01 -2.35
CA GLU A 107 -30.01 2.90 -2.34
C GLU A 107 -29.64 4.41 -2.32
N SER A 108 -28.54 4.76 -3.00
CA SER A 108 -27.90 6.08 -3.08
C SER A 108 -26.89 6.45 -1.99
N ASN A 109 -26.77 5.69 -0.91
CA ASN A 109 -25.84 5.96 0.18
C ASN A 109 -24.61 5.07 0.11
N TRP A 110 -23.43 5.63 0.37
CA TRP A 110 -22.22 4.81 0.54
C TRP A 110 -22.23 4.14 1.90
N LYS A 111 -21.73 2.91 1.93
CA LYS A 111 -21.55 2.12 3.14
C LYS A 111 -20.19 1.44 3.13
N LEU A 112 -19.56 1.39 4.31
CA LEU A 112 -18.36 0.60 4.56
C LEU A 112 -18.76 -0.87 4.66
N MET A 113 -18.24 -1.69 3.76
CA MET A 113 -18.58 -3.10 3.63
C MET A 113 -17.60 -4.01 4.38
N ALA A 114 -16.30 -3.69 4.28
CA ALA A 114 -15.24 -4.47 4.90
C ALA A 114 -13.95 -3.65 5.01
N ILE A 115 -13.11 -4.04 5.97
CA ILE A 115 -11.73 -3.58 6.10
C ILE A 115 -10.81 -4.81 5.99
N ARG A 116 -9.77 -4.70 5.18
CA ARG A 116 -8.70 -5.70 5.10
C ARG A 116 -7.39 -5.07 5.55
N ARG A 117 -6.46 -5.91 6.00
CA ARG A 117 -5.10 -5.53 6.36
C ARG A 117 -4.18 -6.68 6.02
N PHE A 118 -3.02 -6.39 5.44
CA PHE A 118 -1.99 -7.41 5.29
C PHE A 118 -1.31 -7.69 6.64
N PHE A 119 -1.83 -8.66 7.38
CA PHE A 119 -1.41 -8.92 8.76
C PHE A 119 -0.60 -10.23 8.87
N LEU A 120 0.72 -10.08 8.90
CA LEU A 120 1.63 -11.21 9.10
C LEU A 120 1.66 -11.67 10.57
N PRO A 121 1.76 -12.99 10.84
CA PRO A 121 2.00 -13.52 12.17
C PRO A 121 3.27 -12.97 12.82
N GLU A 122 3.23 -12.80 14.13
CA GLU A 122 4.34 -12.22 14.92
C GLU A 122 5.68 -12.94 14.72
N PHE A 123 5.66 -14.27 14.57
CA PHE A 123 6.88 -15.04 14.40
C PHE A 123 7.67 -14.65 13.12
N ILE A 124 7.01 -14.12 12.07
CA ILE A 124 7.70 -13.63 10.86
C ILE A 124 8.62 -12.45 11.23
N TYR A 125 8.14 -11.54 12.07
CA TYR A 125 8.93 -10.42 12.57
C TYR A 125 10.04 -10.90 13.51
N THR A 126 9.79 -11.93 14.33
CA THR A 126 10.83 -12.53 15.18
C THR A 126 11.97 -13.14 14.35
N VAL A 127 11.65 -13.81 13.24
CA VAL A 127 12.65 -14.37 12.32
C VAL A 127 13.45 -13.24 11.67
N LEU A 128 12.79 -12.19 11.18
CA LEU A 128 13.43 -11.00 10.62
C LEU A 128 14.44 -10.38 11.61
N ASP A 129 13.99 -10.09 12.84
CA ASP A 129 14.82 -9.50 13.89
C ASP A 129 16.02 -10.37 14.26
N SER A 130 15.85 -11.70 14.20
CA SER A 130 16.91 -12.66 14.51
C SER A 130 17.97 -12.69 13.41
N LEU A 131 17.57 -12.71 12.15
CA LEU A 131 18.48 -12.69 11.01
C LEU A 131 19.25 -11.37 10.95
N GLN A 132 18.59 -10.22 11.17
CA GLN A 132 19.25 -8.90 11.16
C GLN A 132 20.41 -8.76 12.16
N LYS A 133 20.47 -9.59 13.22
CA LYS A 133 21.52 -9.56 14.25
C LYS A 133 22.76 -10.37 13.91
N ILE A 134 22.75 -11.13 12.81
CA ILE A 134 23.86 -12.01 12.42
C ILE A 134 24.87 -11.20 11.58
N GLN A 135 26.10 -11.05 12.08
CA GLN A 135 27.15 -10.22 11.43
C GLN A 135 27.68 -10.81 10.10
N ASN A 136 27.54 -12.11 9.86
CA ASN A 136 28.07 -12.80 8.67
C ASN A 136 27.04 -13.80 8.12
N LEU A 137 25.94 -13.29 7.56
CA LEU A 137 24.94 -14.14 6.90
C LEU A 137 25.51 -14.76 5.62
N PRO A 138 25.32 -16.08 5.40
CA PRO A 138 25.49 -16.70 4.10
C PRO A 138 24.70 -15.96 2.99
N ALA A 139 25.14 -16.09 1.75
CA ALA A 139 24.49 -15.40 0.61
C ALA A 139 23.00 -15.75 0.48
N ASN A 140 22.64 -17.03 0.61
CA ASN A 140 21.25 -17.47 0.55
C ASN A 140 20.41 -16.87 1.69
N ASP A 141 20.97 -16.80 2.90
CA ASP A 141 20.28 -16.22 4.06
C ASP A 141 20.16 -14.69 3.94
N SER A 142 21.09 -14.06 3.21
CA SER A 142 21.03 -12.62 2.90
C SER A 142 19.90 -12.30 1.91
N ALA A 143 19.72 -13.13 0.88
CA ALA A 143 18.59 -13.00 -0.04
C ALA A 143 17.25 -13.21 0.69
N PHE A 144 17.16 -14.25 1.53
CA PHE A 144 15.97 -14.49 2.33
C PHE A 144 15.68 -13.37 3.34
N LEU A 145 16.72 -12.82 3.99
CA LEU A 145 16.60 -11.65 4.85
C LEU A 145 16.01 -10.46 4.07
N LEU A 146 16.49 -10.18 2.86
CA LEU A 146 15.94 -9.13 2.03
C LEU A 146 14.47 -9.40 1.69
N SER A 147 14.11 -10.63 1.32
CA SER A 147 12.71 -10.99 1.08
C SER A 147 11.81 -10.77 2.30
N LEU A 148 12.26 -11.14 3.51
CA LEU A 148 11.53 -10.87 4.75
C LEU A 148 11.39 -9.37 5.05
N GLN A 149 12.43 -8.58 4.78
CA GLN A 149 12.38 -7.13 4.90
C GLN A 149 11.33 -6.54 3.95
N LEU A 150 11.29 -6.98 2.70
CA LEU A 150 10.29 -6.53 1.74
C LEU A 150 8.88 -7.00 2.13
N PHE A 151 8.72 -8.24 2.59
CA PHE A 151 7.41 -8.81 2.92
C PHE A 151 6.73 -8.09 4.10
N THR A 152 7.53 -7.52 5.01
CA THR A 152 7.07 -6.78 6.20
C THR A 152 6.97 -5.26 6.00
N LYS A 153 7.38 -4.74 4.84
CA LYS A 153 7.31 -3.31 4.51
C LYS A 153 5.90 -2.82 4.29
N SER A 154 5.68 -1.53 4.51
CA SER A 154 4.45 -0.85 4.10
C SER A 154 4.32 -0.74 2.58
N ASP A 155 3.12 -0.46 2.09
CA ASP A 155 2.84 -0.28 0.66
C ASP A 155 3.67 0.86 0.08
N ARG A 156 3.77 1.98 0.78
CA ARG A 156 4.63 3.10 0.37
C ARG A 156 6.10 2.68 0.24
N GLU A 157 6.61 1.91 1.19
CA GLU A 157 7.99 1.44 1.15
C GLU A 157 8.24 0.45 0.01
N LEU A 158 7.27 -0.43 -0.28
CA LEU A 158 7.35 -1.35 -1.43
C LEU A 158 7.32 -0.59 -2.76
N ARG A 159 6.43 0.40 -2.91
CA ARG A 159 6.40 1.27 -4.09
C ARG A 159 7.72 2.01 -4.27
N ASN A 160 8.27 2.57 -3.20
CA ASN A 160 9.57 3.23 -3.26
C ASN A 160 10.70 2.25 -3.61
N TYR A 161 10.69 1.04 -3.05
CA TYR A 161 11.68 0.02 -3.36
C TYR A 161 11.67 -0.36 -4.85
N LEU A 162 10.49 -0.56 -5.43
CA LEU A 162 10.33 -0.86 -6.85
C LEU A 162 10.83 0.28 -7.73
N SER A 163 10.43 1.52 -7.42
CA SER A 163 10.84 2.72 -8.15
C SER A 163 12.36 2.90 -8.16
N VAL A 164 13.00 2.74 -7.00
CA VAL A 164 14.47 2.88 -6.87
C VAL A 164 15.23 1.75 -7.57
N ASN A 165 14.66 0.54 -7.65
CA ASN A 165 15.31 -0.64 -8.23
C ASN A 165 14.79 -0.99 -9.63
N GLN A 166 14.07 -0.08 -10.30
CA GLN A 166 13.36 -0.37 -11.55
C GLN A 166 14.26 -1.01 -12.62
N GLN A 167 15.50 -0.55 -12.76
CA GLN A 167 16.45 -1.11 -13.74
C GLN A 167 16.75 -2.59 -13.49
N LYS A 168 16.90 -3.01 -12.23
CA LYS A 168 17.16 -4.41 -11.88
C LYS A 168 15.95 -5.30 -12.17
N PHE A 169 14.76 -4.78 -11.90
CA PHE A 169 13.52 -5.48 -12.22
C PHE A 169 13.31 -5.61 -13.74
N GLN A 170 13.69 -4.61 -14.52
CA GLN A 170 13.66 -4.68 -15.99
C GLN A 170 14.66 -5.71 -16.54
N GLU A 171 15.86 -5.79 -15.95
CA GLU A 171 16.83 -6.82 -16.28
C GLU A 171 16.30 -8.23 -15.95
N LEU A 172 15.70 -8.41 -14.77
CA LEU A 172 15.06 -9.67 -14.37
C LEU A 172 13.98 -10.11 -15.38
N ILE A 173 13.08 -9.22 -15.78
CA ILE A 173 12.05 -9.51 -16.79
C ILE A 173 12.68 -9.92 -18.12
N SER A 174 13.73 -9.21 -18.55
CA SER A 174 14.44 -9.51 -19.80
C SER A 174 15.09 -10.90 -19.77
N LEU A 175 15.78 -11.25 -18.68
CA LEU A 175 16.38 -12.57 -18.48
C LEU A 175 15.32 -13.68 -18.46
N PHE A 176 14.20 -13.44 -17.77
CA PHE A 176 13.08 -14.37 -17.72
C PHE A 176 12.45 -14.59 -19.10
N ALA A 177 12.18 -13.52 -19.86
CA ALA A 177 11.63 -13.60 -21.21
C ALA A 177 12.57 -14.33 -22.19
N ASN A 178 13.88 -14.19 -22.01
CA ASN A 178 14.90 -14.88 -22.82
C ASN A 178 15.18 -16.33 -22.37
N ASN A 179 14.49 -16.84 -21.34
CA ASN A 179 14.71 -18.15 -20.73
C ASN A 179 16.14 -18.36 -20.18
N GLU A 180 16.80 -17.29 -19.71
CA GLU A 180 18.14 -17.34 -19.11
C GLU A 180 18.06 -17.70 -17.61
N LYS A 181 17.53 -18.88 -17.31
CA LYS A 181 17.12 -19.30 -15.95
C LYS A 181 18.15 -19.01 -14.85
N ASP A 182 19.39 -19.47 -15.00
CA ASP A 182 20.40 -19.32 -13.94
C ASP A 182 20.70 -17.86 -13.62
N LYS A 183 20.68 -16.98 -14.64
CA LYS A 183 20.86 -15.53 -14.44
C LYS A 183 19.61 -14.89 -13.84
N ALA A 184 18.43 -15.31 -14.27
CA ALA A 184 17.17 -14.85 -13.71
C ALA A 184 17.07 -15.21 -12.22
N ASP A 185 17.47 -16.42 -11.81
CA ASP A 185 17.46 -16.86 -10.41
C ASP A 185 18.40 -15.99 -9.54
N ILE A 186 19.58 -15.61 -10.07
CA ILE A 186 20.50 -14.67 -9.40
C ILE A 186 19.86 -13.28 -9.29
N ALA A 187 19.37 -12.72 -10.40
CA ALA A 187 18.75 -11.40 -10.42
C ALA A 187 17.52 -11.32 -9.50
N LEU A 188 16.74 -12.40 -9.41
CA LEU A 188 15.58 -12.54 -8.54
C LEU A 188 15.97 -12.45 -7.06
N ALA A 189 17.04 -13.15 -6.66
CA ALA A 189 17.58 -13.08 -5.31
C ALA A 189 18.15 -11.68 -4.97
N GLU A 190 18.79 -11.01 -5.93
CA GLU A 190 19.34 -9.66 -5.76
C GLU A 190 18.27 -8.59 -5.52
N VAL A 191 17.05 -8.79 -6.05
CA VAL A 191 15.89 -7.92 -5.80
C VAL A 191 15.00 -8.44 -4.65
N GLY A 192 15.45 -9.45 -3.92
CA GLY A 192 14.75 -9.96 -2.74
C GLY A 192 13.45 -10.71 -3.03
N CYS A 193 13.32 -11.28 -4.23
CA CYS A 193 12.14 -12.03 -4.65
C CYS A 193 12.41 -13.53 -4.69
N THR A 194 11.35 -14.35 -4.60
CA THR A 194 11.45 -15.81 -4.48
C THR A 194 10.92 -16.55 -5.70
N ALA A 195 10.05 -15.93 -6.50
CA ALA A 195 9.56 -16.53 -7.73
C ALA A 195 9.26 -15.48 -8.80
N ILE A 196 9.39 -15.88 -10.07
CA ILE A 196 8.92 -15.13 -11.24
C ILE A 196 8.17 -16.08 -12.17
N TYR A 197 6.98 -15.69 -12.62
CA TYR A 197 6.13 -16.55 -13.43
C TYR A 197 5.07 -15.78 -14.23
N ASN A 198 4.53 -16.41 -15.27
CA ASN A 198 3.33 -15.93 -15.98
C ASN A 198 2.14 -16.80 -15.56
N ASP A 199 1.07 -16.19 -15.06
CA ASP A 199 -0.15 -16.91 -14.69
C ASP A 199 -1.09 -17.04 -15.91
N LYS A 200 -1.65 -18.23 -16.11
CA LYS A 200 -2.63 -18.48 -17.18
C LYS A 200 -3.96 -17.74 -16.95
N LYS A 201 -4.32 -17.43 -15.69
CA LYS A 201 -5.53 -16.66 -15.33
C LYS A 201 -5.39 -15.18 -15.76
N TYR A 202 -4.16 -14.67 -15.78
CA TYR A 202 -3.84 -13.27 -16.07
C TYR A 202 -2.85 -13.17 -17.24
N PRO A 203 -3.28 -13.52 -18.47
CA PRO A 203 -2.40 -13.45 -19.63
C PRO A 203 -1.92 -12.01 -19.85
N GLY A 204 -0.61 -11.83 -20.06
CA GLY A 204 -0.01 -10.51 -20.20
C GLY A 204 0.58 -9.92 -18.91
N CYS A 205 0.40 -10.60 -17.78
CA CYS A 205 1.06 -10.28 -16.53
C CYS A 205 2.25 -11.21 -16.27
N THR A 206 3.39 -10.64 -15.88
CA THR A 206 4.49 -11.36 -15.25
C THR A 206 4.51 -11.02 -13.77
N PHE A 207 4.31 -12.04 -12.93
CA PHE A 207 4.31 -11.92 -11.48
C PHE A 207 5.73 -12.15 -10.96
N ILE A 208 6.15 -11.30 -10.02
CA ILE A 208 7.42 -11.39 -9.30
C ILE A 208 7.09 -11.40 -7.81
N GLN A 209 7.12 -12.59 -7.22
CA GLN A 209 6.72 -12.82 -5.85
C GLN A 209 7.86 -12.48 -4.90
N ILE A 210 7.62 -11.62 -3.90
CA ILE A 210 8.56 -11.36 -2.80
C ILE A 210 8.63 -12.59 -1.91
N LEU A 211 7.48 -12.96 -1.32
CA LEU A 211 7.28 -14.10 -0.44
C LEU A 211 5.80 -14.49 -0.42
N GLN A 212 5.54 -15.73 0.00
CA GLN A 212 4.21 -16.24 0.28
C GLN A 212 4.20 -16.93 1.65
N PHE A 213 3.16 -16.70 2.44
CA PHE A 213 2.87 -17.43 3.66
C PHE A 213 1.39 -17.78 3.74
N LYS A 214 1.07 -19.07 3.57
CA LYS A 214 -0.31 -19.56 3.40
C LYS A 214 -0.99 -18.86 2.21
N ASN A 215 -2.11 -18.19 2.45
CA ASN A 215 -2.89 -17.39 1.50
C ASN A 215 -2.37 -15.96 1.35
N MET A 216 -1.40 -15.51 2.16
CA MET A 216 -0.85 -14.17 2.05
C MET A 216 0.34 -14.15 1.10
N GLU A 217 0.29 -13.27 0.11
CA GLU A 217 1.34 -13.07 -0.87
C GLU A 217 1.57 -11.56 -1.06
N ALA A 218 2.81 -11.18 -1.31
CA ALA A 218 3.14 -9.84 -1.75
C ALA A 218 4.19 -9.92 -2.85
N GLY A 219 4.15 -8.96 -3.76
CA GLY A 219 5.07 -8.93 -4.88
C GLY A 219 4.85 -7.76 -5.81
N PHE A 220 5.38 -7.94 -7.01
CA PHE A 220 5.28 -6.99 -8.10
C PHE A 220 4.66 -7.65 -9.33
N ILE A 221 3.96 -6.86 -10.14
CA ILE A 221 3.45 -7.28 -11.44
C ILE A 221 4.06 -6.37 -12.49
N HIS A 222 4.57 -6.96 -13.56
CA HIS A 222 4.85 -6.25 -14.80
C HIS A 222 3.74 -6.57 -15.81
N ALA A 223 3.08 -5.54 -16.33
CA ALA A 223 2.01 -5.68 -17.30
C ALA A 223 1.93 -4.42 -18.21
N ALA A 224 2.06 -4.62 -19.52
CA ALA A 224 2.00 -3.53 -20.50
C ALA A 224 0.60 -2.90 -20.64
N ASP A 225 -0.44 -3.66 -20.29
CA ASP A 225 -1.83 -3.20 -20.31
C ASP A 225 -2.51 -3.57 -18.99
N SER A 226 -2.99 -2.54 -18.29
CA SER A 226 -3.65 -2.68 -16.99
C SER A 226 -4.99 -3.42 -17.08
N ALA A 227 -5.55 -3.57 -18.28
CA ALA A 227 -6.76 -4.38 -18.50
C ALA A 227 -6.56 -5.87 -18.20
N PHE A 228 -5.31 -6.36 -18.19
CA PHE A 228 -4.99 -7.75 -17.84
C PHE A 228 -4.75 -7.98 -16.35
N LEU A 229 -4.67 -6.91 -15.55
CA LEU A 229 -4.43 -7.04 -14.12
C LEU A 229 -5.56 -7.80 -13.44
N PRO A 230 -5.23 -8.55 -12.37
CA PRO A 230 -6.24 -9.05 -11.46
C PRO A 230 -7.12 -7.92 -10.93
N ALA A 231 -8.41 -8.21 -10.71
CA ALA A 231 -9.30 -7.26 -10.06
C ALA A 231 -9.02 -7.24 -8.55
N ILE A 232 -9.04 -6.05 -7.94
CA ILE A 232 -8.99 -5.92 -6.49
C ILE A 232 -10.29 -6.47 -5.89
N SER A 233 -10.20 -7.33 -4.88
CA SER A 233 -11.33 -7.99 -4.25
C SER A 233 -11.06 -8.28 -2.76
N LEU A 234 -12.11 -8.70 -2.05
CA LEU A 234 -12.04 -8.98 -0.61
C LEU A 234 -11.20 -10.20 -0.23
N ASP A 235 -11.10 -11.19 -1.14
CA ASP A 235 -10.63 -12.56 -0.83
C ASP A 235 -9.48 -13.03 -1.74
N GLU A 236 -8.99 -12.16 -2.63
CA GLU A 236 -7.80 -12.43 -3.43
C GLU A 236 -6.87 -11.21 -3.37
N PHE A 237 -6.78 -10.42 -4.45
CA PHE A 237 -5.92 -9.25 -4.53
C PHE A 237 -6.52 -8.10 -3.73
N ILE A 238 -6.10 -7.91 -2.48
CA ILE A 238 -6.63 -6.84 -1.62
C ILE A 238 -6.03 -5.46 -1.95
N TYR A 239 -4.92 -5.44 -2.70
CA TYR A 239 -4.21 -4.23 -3.11
C TYR A 239 -3.46 -4.49 -4.43
N ILE A 240 -3.64 -3.58 -5.38
CA ILE A 240 -2.81 -3.43 -6.58
C ILE A 240 -2.67 -1.94 -6.85
N GLU A 241 -1.45 -1.45 -7.01
CA GLU A 241 -1.22 -0.05 -7.35
C GLU A 241 -0.06 0.11 -8.31
N GLU A 242 -0.26 0.93 -9.34
CA GLU A 242 0.79 1.31 -10.27
C GLU A 242 1.81 2.23 -9.59
N VAL A 243 3.09 1.91 -9.76
CA VAL A 243 4.21 2.66 -9.17
C VAL A 243 4.86 3.55 -10.20
N VAL A 244 5.12 2.96 -11.36
CA VAL A 244 5.66 3.56 -12.59
C VAL A 244 4.98 2.83 -13.75
N PRO A 245 4.95 3.41 -14.97
CA PRO A 245 4.26 2.79 -16.09
C PRO A 245 4.58 1.30 -16.24
N GLU A 246 3.53 0.47 -16.32
CA GLU A 246 3.59 -1.00 -16.48
C GLU A 246 4.05 -1.80 -15.25
N TRP A 247 4.33 -1.14 -14.12
CA TRP A 247 4.83 -1.77 -12.90
C TRP A 247 3.92 -1.53 -11.71
N PHE A 248 3.48 -2.62 -11.09
CA PHE A 248 2.52 -2.61 -10.01
C PHE A 248 3.09 -3.32 -8.77
N VAL A 249 2.71 -2.86 -7.58
CA VAL A 249 2.85 -3.62 -6.33
C VAL A 249 1.52 -4.30 -6.06
N PHE A 250 1.54 -5.52 -5.52
CA PHE A 250 0.33 -6.20 -5.11
C PHE A 250 0.42 -6.85 -3.73
N ARG A 251 -0.75 -7.07 -3.12
CA ARG A 251 -0.94 -7.96 -1.97
C ARG A 251 -2.16 -8.86 -2.14
N VAL A 252 -2.03 -10.08 -1.64
CA VAL A 252 -3.09 -11.10 -1.59
C VAL A 252 -3.34 -11.52 -0.16
N MET A 253 -4.59 -11.84 0.18
CA MET A 253 -4.98 -12.45 1.44
C MET A 253 -6.10 -13.46 1.22
#